data_AF-A0A4Z2CTA9-F1
#
_entry.id   AF-A0A4Z2CTA9-F1
#
_cell.length_a   1.000
_cell.length_b   1.000
_cell.length_c   1.000
_cell.angle_alpha   90.00
_cell.angle_beta   90.00
_cell.angle_gamma   90.00
#
_symmetry.space_group_name_H-M   'P 1'
#
loop_
_entity.id
_entity.type
_entity.pdbx_description
1 polymer ?
#
loop_
_entity_poly.entity_id
_entity_poly.type
_entity_poly.pdbx_seq_one_letter_code
_entity_poly.pdbx_strand_id
1 'polypeptide(L)'
;MTHRRLRVLVIVFVATWILCSTFIYNVYIRVLAPNSTCRHIKQSPILLADELGYLCNYLNLLKNSCCPFQNLTQRFVCHSCKFNHCCSVYEHCVSCCLNPTNKPLWDQVMQNANANSRRHLKLAIDAFEFCVAVCRTSSLAVLHENKYRNLDEIYCFGLETPSI
;
A
#
# COMPACT_ATOMS: atom_id res chain seq x y z
N MET A 1 31.12 -38.46 -5.73
CA MET A 1 30.12 -37.52 -6.30
C MET A 1 28.74 -37.56 -5.62
N THR A 2 28.48 -38.51 -4.72
CA THR A 2 27.18 -38.74 -4.04
C THR A 2 26.87 -37.75 -2.90
N HIS A 3 27.87 -37.31 -2.15
CA HIS A 3 27.69 -36.44 -0.97
C HIS A 3 27.25 -35.00 -1.31
N ARG A 4 27.61 -34.50 -2.49
CA ARG A 4 27.24 -33.16 -2.99
C ARG A 4 25.78 -33.12 -3.43
N ARG A 5 25.30 -34.18 -4.09
CA ARG A 5 23.89 -34.33 -4.49
C ARG A 5 22.96 -34.47 -3.28
N LEU A 6 23.39 -35.21 -2.25
CA LEU A 6 22.62 -35.37 -1.01
C LEU A 6 22.49 -34.04 -0.25
N ARG A 7 23.57 -33.25 -0.15
CA ARG A 7 23.54 -31.90 0.47
C ARG A 7 22.60 -30.94 -0.27
N VAL A 8 22.63 -30.94 -1.60
CA VAL A 8 21.72 -30.11 -2.41
C VAL A 8 20.27 -30.51 -2.18
N LEU A 9 19.98 -31.82 -2.12
CA LEU A 9 18.63 -32.32 -1.89
C LEU A 9 18.08 -31.89 -0.52
N VAL A 10 18.90 -31.98 0.53
CA VAL A 10 18.53 -31.55 1.89
C VAL A 10 18.25 -30.05 1.95
N ILE A 11 19.08 -29.22 1.29
CA ILE A 11 18.88 -27.76 1.27
C ILE A 11 17.57 -27.40 0.56
N VAL A 12 17.25 -28.04 -0.57
CA VAL A 12 15.99 -27.81 -1.29
C VAL A 12 14.78 -28.23 -0.45
N PHE A 13 14.86 -29.37 0.24
CA PHE A 13 13.79 -29.81 1.15
C PHE A 13 13.59 -28.83 2.30
N VAL A 14 14.65 -28.37 2.95
CA VAL A 14 14.54 -27.41 4.05
C VAL A 14 14.02 -26.06 3.57
N ALA A 15 14.50 -25.56 2.42
CA ALA A 15 14.03 -24.29 1.86
C ALA A 15 12.56 -24.35 1.44
N THR A 16 12.12 -25.44 0.81
CA THR A 16 10.71 -25.63 0.45
C THR A 16 9.82 -25.77 1.68
N TRP A 17 10.29 -26.45 2.73
CA TRP A 17 9.57 -26.57 4.00
C TRP A 17 9.44 -25.21 4.72
N ILE A 18 10.48 -24.38 4.71
CA ILE A 18 10.48 -23.03 5.31
C ILE A 18 9.57 -22.08 4.51
N LEU A 19 9.67 -22.08 3.18
CA LEU A 19 8.82 -21.26 2.32
C LEU A 19 7.35 -21.66 2.41
N CYS A 20 7.05 -22.97 2.44
CA CYS A 20 5.69 -23.47 2.61
C CYS A 20 5.14 -23.14 4.02
N SER A 21 5.93 -23.38 5.07
CA SER A 21 5.52 -23.06 6.44
C SER A 21 5.29 -21.57 6.65
N THR A 22 6.15 -20.70 6.14
CA THR A 22 5.98 -19.24 6.25
C THR A 22 4.78 -18.75 5.43
N PHE A 23 4.53 -19.31 4.25
CA PHE A 23 3.34 -18.99 3.45
C PHE A 23 2.06 -19.42 4.16
N ILE A 24 2.01 -20.67 4.66
CA ILE A 24 0.89 -21.19 5.46
C ILE A 24 0.71 -20.36 6.73
N TYR A 25 1.78 -20.00 7.44
CA TYR A 25 1.71 -19.20 8.66
C TYR A 25 1.17 -17.78 8.38
N ASN A 26 1.58 -17.14 7.29
CA ASN A 26 1.05 -15.82 6.89
C ASN A 26 -0.43 -15.88 6.50
N VAL A 27 -0.87 -16.98 5.86
CA VAL A 27 -2.29 -17.23 5.57
C VAL A 27 -3.06 -17.49 6.88
N TYR A 28 -2.52 -18.31 7.78
CA TYR A 28 -3.17 -18.72 9.02
C TYR A 28 -3.27 -17.58 10.05
N ILE A 29 -2.25 -16.74 10.17
CA ILE A 29 -2.27 -15.50 10.99
C ILE A 29 -3.43 -14.58 10.56
N ARG A 30 -3.75 -14.51 9.26
CA ARG A 30 -4.89 -13.70 8.78
C ARG A 30 -6.24 -14.36 9.01
N VAL A 31 -6.33 -15.69 8.94
CA VAL A 31 -7.55 -16.43 9.29
C VAL A 31 -7.83 -16.35 10.80
N LEU A 32 -6.80 -16.16 11.64
CA LEU A 32 -6.91 -16.16 13.11
C LEU A 32 -7.57 -14.91 13.72
N ALA A 33 -7.81 -13.85 12.94
CA ALA A 33 -8.54 -12.67 13.41
C ALA A 33 -9.88 -12.49 12.66
N PRO A 34 -10.80 -13.47 12.73
CA PRO A 34 -12.09 -13.38 12.03
C PRO A 34 -12.98 -12.23 12.53
N ASN A 35 -12.68 -11.69 13.72
CA ASN A 35 -13.33 -10.53 14.32
C ASN A 35 -12.57 -9.20 14.11
N SER A 36 -11.46 -9.18 13.36
CA SER A 36 -10.80 -7.90 13.05
C SER A 36 -11.63 -7.16 12.01
N THR A 37 -12.21 -6.04 12.42
CA THR A 37 -12.80 -5.05 11.52
C THR A 37 -11.67 -4.27 10.84
N CYS A 38 -11.72 -4.10 9.52
CA CYS A 38 -10.77 -3.24 8.83
C CYS A 38 -11.21 -1.78 8.85
N ARG A 39 -10.25 -0.85 8.93
CA ARG A 39 -10.48 0.52 8.46
C ARG A 39 -10.40 0.55 6.93
N HIS A 40 -11.14 1.48 6.33
CA HIS A 40 -11.14 1.69 4.89
C HIS A 40 -11.29 3.16 4.52
N ILE A 41 -10.87 3.52 3.30
CA ILE A 41 -11.15 4.83 2.71
C ILE A 41 -11.97 4.70 1.44
N LYS A 42 -12.83 5.70 1.22
CA LYS A 42 -13.67 5.80 0.03
C LYS A 42 -13.78 7.28 -0.36
N GLN A 43 -13.11 7.65 -1.43
CA GLN A 43 -13.27 8.93 -2.13
C GLN A 43 -14.08 8.72 -3.41
N SER A 44 -13.82 7.63 -4.13
CA SER A 44 -14.56 7.22 -5.33
C SER A 44 -15.94 6.62 -4.99
N PRO A 45 -16.96 6.77 -5.85
CA PRO A 45 -18.28 6.16 -5.62
C PRO A 45 -18.26 4.63 -5.55
N ILE A 46 -17.38 4.00 -6.34
CA ILE A 46 -17.38 2.55 -6.56
C ILE A 46 -16.17 1.84 -5.94
N LEU A 47 -15.03 2.51 -5.81
CA LEU A 47 -13.77 1.90 -5.40
C LEU A 47 -13.45 2.27 -3.95
N LEU A 48 -12.88 1.33 -3.20
CA LEU A 48 -12.46 1.50 -1.82
C LEU A 48 -11.11 0.81 -1.61
N ALA A 49 -10.30 1.36 -0.70
CA ALA A 49 -9.06 0.75 -0.22
C ALA A 49 -9.14 0.47 1.28
N ASP A 50 -8.77 -0.74 1.69
CA ASP A 50 -8.70 -1.12 3.11
C ASP A 50 -7.31 -0.93 3.70
N GLU A 51 -7.22 -1.01 5.03
CA GLU A 51 -5.96 -0.83 5.78
C GLU A 51 -4.90 -1.90 5.50
N LEU A 52 -5.30 -3.02 4.89
CA LEU A 52 -4.42 -4.11 4.52
C LEU A 52 -3.86 -3.94 3.10
N GLY A 53 -4.29 -2.89 2.40
CA GLY A 53 -3.89 -2.52 1.06
C GLY A 53 -4.69 -3.21 -0.03
N TYR A 54 -5.85 -3.79 0.25
CA TYR A 54 -6.72 -4.36 -0.79
C TYR A 54 -7.64 -3.30 -1.39
N LEU A 55 -7.91 -3.47 -2.68
CA LEU A 55 -8.92 -2.74 -3.41
C LEU A 55 -10.11 -3.63 -3.73
N CYS A 56 -11.31 -3.10 -3.52
CA CYS A 56 -12.54 -3.75 -3.93
C CYS A 56 -13.61 -2.75 -4.32
N ASN A 57 -14.62 -3.22 -5.04
CA ASN A 57 -15.83 -2.45 -5.21
C ASN A 57 -16.54 -2.35 -3.86
N TYR A 58 -17.07 -1.18 -3.53
CA TYR A 58 -17.87 -0.97 -2.32
C TYR A 58 -19.01 -2.00 -2.16
N LEU A 59 -19.62 -2.45 -3.26
CA LEU A 59 -20.66 -3.48 -3.25
C LEU A 59 -20.16 -4.87 -2.80
N ASN A 60 -18.84 -5.10 -2.89
CA ASN A 60 -18.19 -6.35 -2.51
C ASN A 60 -17.57 -6.28 -1.10
N LEU A 61 -17.78 -5.17 -0.36
CA LEU A 61 -17.25 -5.00 0.98
C LEU A 61 -17.85 -6.03 1.93
N LEU A 62 -17.00 -6.70 2.70
CA LEU A 62 -17.46 -7.69 3.67
C LEU A 62 -18.07 -7.02 4.91
N LYS A 63 -18.83 -7.79 5.70
CA LYS A 63 -19.47 -7.31 6.94
C LYS A 63 -18.47 -6.78 7.98
N ASN A 64 -17.21 -7.23 7.93
CA ASN A 64 -16.14 -6.75 8.79
C ASN A 64 -15.43 -5.49 8.23
N SER A 65 -16.01 -4.81 7.23
CA SER A 65 -15.45 -3.60 6.61
C SER A 65 -14.12 -3.83 5.86
N CYS A 66 -13.75 -5.08 5.62
CA CYS A 66 -12.57 -5.45 4.84
C CYS A 66 -12.95 -5.76 3.39
N CYS A 67 -11.99 -5.58 2.47
CA CYS A 67 -12.13 -6.11 1.13
C CYS A 67 -11.93 -7.64 1.15
N PRO A 68 -12.64 -8.38 0.27
CA PRO A 68 -12.55 -9.83 0.24
C PRO A 68 -11.17 -10.27 -0.28
N PHE A 69 -10.59 -11.27 0.38
CA PHE A 69 -9.36 -11.93 -0.05
C PHE A 69 -9.66 -12.87 -1.22
N GLN A 70 -9.88 -12.31 -2.41
CA GLN A 70 -10.18 -13.09 -3.60
C GLN A 70 -8.93 -13.28 -4.46
N ASN A 71 -8.18 -12.20 -4.70
CA ASN A 71 -6.97 -12.25 -5.51
C ASN A 71 -5.87 -11.36 -4.94
N LEU A 72 -4.64 -11.88 -4.87
CA LEU A 72 -3.45 -11.09 -4.50
C LEU A 72 -3.20 -9.92 -5.47
N THR A 73 -3.73 -10.01 -6.70
CA THR A 73 -3.67 -8.95 -7.72
C THR A 73 -4.43 -7.68 -7.34
N GLN A 74 -5.29 -7.75 -6.33
CA GLN A 74 -6.05 -6.60 -5.82
C GLN A 74 -5.39 -5.95 -4.60
N ARG A 75 -4.22 -6.43 -4.18
CA ARG A 75 -3.46 -5.86 -3.06
C ARG A 75 -2.30 -5.02 -3.55
N PHE A 76 -2.11 -3.86 -2.94
CA PHE A 76 -1.02 -2.93 -3.25
C PHE A 76 -1.00 -2.49 -4.72
N VAL A 77 -2.19 -2.35 -5.30
CA VAL A 77 -2.38 -1.98 -6.70
C VAL A 77 -1.93 -0.53 -6.92
N CYS A 78 -1.10 -0.34 -7.94
CA CYS A 78 -0.55 0.95 -8.37
C CYS A 78 -1.00 1.35 -9.80
N HIS A 79 -2.13 0.81 -10.31
CA HIS A 79 -2.48 0.86 -11.74
C HIS A 79 -2.57 2.27 -12.34
N SER A 80 -3.03 3.25 -11.56
CA SER A 80 -3.12 4.64 -12.01
C SER A 80 -1.93 5.50 -11.58
N CYS A 81 -0.89 4.88 -11.02
CA CYS A 81 0.26 5.58 -10.49
C CYS A 81 1.38 5.64 -11.53
N LYS A 82 2.10 6.75 -11.57
CA LYS A 82 3.28 6.97 -12.39
C LYS A 82 4.55 6.71 -11.59
N PHE A 83 5.71 6.81 -12.25
CA PHE A 83 7.02 6.54 -11.64
C PHE A 83 7.39 7.49 -10.49
N ASN A 84 6.86 8.71 -10.50
CA ASN A 84 7.04 9.70 -9.43
C ASN A 84 6.16 9.42 -8.19
N HIS A 85 5.45 8.28 -8.14
CA HIS A 85 4.54 7.92 -7.06
C HIS A 85 3.34 8.87 -6.89
N CYS A 86 2.94 9.51 -7.98
CA CYS A 86 1.67 10.23 -8.11
C CYS A 86 0.67 9.40 -8.91
N CYS A 87 -0.61 9.51 -8.56
CA CYS A 87 -1.69 8.71 -9.12
C CYS A 87 -2.91 9.59 -9.44
N SER A 88 -3.68 9.20 -10.45
CA SER A 88 -4.94 9.87 -10.79
C SER A 88 -6.12 9.43 -9.91
N VAL A 89 -6.00 8.26 -9.26
CA VAL A 89 -7.03 7.68 -8.37
C VAL A 89 -6.52 7.62 -6.93
N TYR A 90 -7.31 8.15 -6.00
CA TYR A 90 -6.92 8.24 -4.59
C TYR A 90 -6.76 6.87 -3.93
N GLU A 91 -7.69 5.94 -4.16
CA GLU A 91 -7.66 4.59 -3.62
C GLU A 91 -6.41 3.82 -4.09
N HIS A 92 -6.01 4.02 -5.36
CA HIS A 92 -4.76 3.45 -5.88
C HIS A 92 -3.54 4.06 -5.19
N CYS A 93 -3.52 5.36 -4.92
CA CYS A 93 -2.43 5.99 -4.17
C CYS A 93 -2.26 5.35 -2.79
N VAL A 94 -3.35 5.23 -2.02
CA VAL A 94 -3.30 4.65 -0.66
C VAL A 94 -2.89 3.19 -0.70
N SER A 95 -3.52 2.39 -1.56
CA SER A 95 -3.19 0.97 -1.74
C SER A 95 -1.71 0.78 -2.15
N CYS A 96 -1.25 1.51 -3.17
CA CYS A 96 0.13 1.44 -3.63
C CYS A 96 1.13 1.88 -2.54
N CYS A 97 0.83 2.97 -1.85
CA CYS A 97 1.65 3.49 -0.76
C CYS A 97 1.89 2.43 0.31
N LEU A 98 0.87 1.66 0.68
CA LEU A 98 0.93 0.62 1.73
C LEU A 98 1.84 -0.56 1.40
N ASN A 99 2.33 -0.67 0.17
CA ASN A 99 3.27 -1.72 -0.21
C ASN A 99 4.55 -1.62 0.65
N PRO A 100 4.97 -2.68 1.37
CA PRO A 100 6.20 -2.66 2.16
C PRO A 100 7.46 -2.31 1.37
N THR A 101 7.47 -2.50 0.05
CA THR A 101 8.59 -2.07 -0.82
C THR A 101 8.82 -0.55 -0.79
N ASN A 102 7.80 0.23 -0.45
CA ASN A 102 7.85 1.69 -0.41
C ASN A 102 8.29 2.24 0.95
N LYS A 103 8.58 1.38 1.93
CA LYS A 103 9.04 1.82 3.26
C LYS A 103 10.24 2.79 3.23
N PRO A 104 11.28 2.59 2.40
CA PRO A 104 12.37 3.55 2.30
C PRO A 104 11.90 4.94 1.83
N LEU A 105 10.90 4.99 0.95
CA LEU A 105 10.31 6.25 0.48
C LEU A 105 9.55 6.96 1.60
N TRP A 106 8.84 6.23 2.47
CA TRP A 106 8.13 6.81 3.62
C TRP A 106 9.09 7.56 4.55
N ASP A 107 10.26 6.97 4.83
CA ASP A 107 11.29 7.58 5.67
C ASP A 107 11.83 8.87 5.04
N GLN A 108 12.06 8.87 3.72
CA GLN A 108 12.50 10.06 2.98
C GLN A 108 11.43 11.15 2.95
N VAL A 109 10.17 10.78 2.75
CA VAL A 109 9.02 11.72 2.78
C VAL A 109 8.89 12.37 4.16
N MET A 110 9.01 11.60 5.23
CA MET A 110 8.98 12.14 6.59
C MET A 110 10.11 13.11 6.89
N GLN A 111 11.32 12.81 6.39
CA GLN A 111 12.49 13.67 6.56
C GLN A 111 12.38 14.97 5.75
N ASN A 112 11.86 14.90 4.52
CA ASN A 112 11.79 16.05 3.61
C ASN A 112 10.49 16.86 3.71
N ALA A 113 9.47 16.35 4.39
CA ALA A 113 8.22 17.09 4.59
C ALA A 113 8.47 18.43 5.31
N ASN A 114 7.86 19.50 4.81
CA ASN A 114 7.89 20.81 5.46
C ASN A 114 7.30 20.74 6.88
N ALA A 115 7.55 21.74 7.73
CA ALA A 115 7.17 21.67 9.14
C ALA A 115 5.66 21.41 9.38
N ASN A 116 4.78 21.91 8.51
CA ASN A 116 3.33 21.73 8.64
C ASN A 116 2.90 20.34 8.18
N SER A 117 3.29 19.92 6.97
CA SER A 117 3.04 18.57 6.45
C SER A 117 3.64 17.51 7.36
N ARG A 118 4.85 17.73 7.89
CA ARG A 118 5.51 16.82 8.83
C ARG A 118 4.73 16.69 10.14
N ARG A 119 4.11 17.77 10.65
CA ARG A 119 3.25 17.68 11.85
C ARG A 119 2.04 16.78 11.58
N HIS A 120 1.36 16.95 10.44
CA HIS A 120 0.22 16.12 10.08
C HIS A 120 0.60 14.66 9.86
N LEU A 121 1.71 14.39 9.17
CA LEU A 121 2.18 13.02 8.93
C LEU A 121 2.65 12.33 10.23
N LYS A 122 3.24 13.07 11.17
CA LYS A 122 3.64 12.54 12.49
C LYS A 122 2.48 12.15 13.40
N LEU A 123 1.26 12.60 13.11
CA LEU A 123 0.06 12.16 13.84
C LEU A 123 -0.40 10.77 13.41
N ALA A 124 0.07 10.27 12.26
CA ALA A 124 -0.26 8.93 11.81
C ALA A 124 0.32 7.88 12.78
N ILE A 125 -0.56 7.04 13.30
CA ILE A 125 -0.20 5.99 14.26
C ILE A 125 0.39 4.78 13.54
N ASP A 126 -0.06 4.53 12.32
CA ASP A 126 0.33 3.38 11.51
C ASP A 126 0.54 3.74 10.03
N ALA A 127 0.96 2.74 9.25
CA ALA A 127 1.20 2.90 7.81
C ALA A 127 -0.07 3.29 7.05
N PHE A 128 -1.25 2.85 7.49
CA PHE A 128 -2.51 3.17 6.84
C PHE A 128 -2.84 4.66 6.97
N GLU A 129 -2.81 5.19 8.19
CA GLU A 129 -3.04 6.61 8.44
C GLU A 129 -1.98 7.48 7.74
N PHE A 130 -0.73 7.03 7.71
CA PHE A 130 0.34 7.73 7.00
C PHE A 130 0.03 7.83 5.49
N CYS A 131 -0.31 6.70 4.86
CA CYS A 131 -0.64 6.65 3.44
C CYS A 131 -1.90 7.44 3.10
N VAL A 132 -2.93 7.39 3.96
CA VAL A 132 -4.15 8.20 3.82
C VAL A 132 -3.83 9.69 3.88
N ALA A 133 -2.99 10.11 4.82
CA ALA A 133 -2.60 11.51 5.00
C ALA A 133 -1.75 11.99 3.82
N VAL A 134 -0.65 11.30 3.50
CA VAL A 134 0.28 11.75 2.45
C VAL A 134 -0.41 11.86 1.09
N CYS A 135 -1.23 10.86 0.73
CA CYS A 135 -1.96 10.85 -0.54
C CYS A 135 -3.02 11.98 -0.64
N ARG A 136 -3.59 12.44 0.49
CA ARG A 136 -4.55 13.55 0.50
C ARG A 136 -3.89 14.92 0.39
N THR A 137 -2.72 15.09 1.00
CA THR A 137 -2.09 16.40 1.18
C THR A 137 -0.88 16.62 0.28
N SER A 138 -0.91 16.14 -0.97
CA SER A 138 0.20 16.36 -1.90
C SER A 138 0.23 17.81 -2.38
N SER A 139 0.97 18.66 -1.67
CA SER A 139 1.31 20.02 -2.15
C SER A 139 2.11 19.99 -3.46
N LEU A 140 2.74 18.85 -3.79
CA LEU A 140 3.55 18.68 -4.99
C LEU A 140 2.69 18.72 -6.27
N ALA A 141 1.48 18.18 -6.22
CA ALA A 141 0.56 18.15 -7.35
C ALA A 141 -0.09 19.51 -7.66
N VAL A 142 0.01 20.48 -6.74
CA VAL A 142 -0.63 21.79 -6.85
C VAL A 142 0.33 22.80 -7.49
N LEU A 143 -0.17 23.55 -8.47
CA LEU A 143 0.58 24.61 -9.17
C LEU A 143 0.32 25.99 -8.54
N HIS A 144 -0.95 26.40 -8.48
CA HIS A 144 -1.39 27.65 -7.85
C HIS A 144 -2.84 27.48 -7.37
N GLU A 145 -3.15 27.90 -6.14
CA GLU A 145 -4.46 27.68 -5.50
C GLU A 145 -4.90 26.20 -5.54
N ASN A 146 -6.10 25.89 -6.05
CA ASN A 146 -6.61 24.53 -6.24
C ASN A 146 -6.36 23.99 -7.67
N LYS A 147 -5.45 24.60 -8.43
CA LYS A 147 -5.09 24.17 -9.78
C LYS A 147 -3.97 23.14 -9.73
N TYR A 148 -4.23 21.95 -10.26
CA TYR A 148 -3.24 20.87 -10.35
C TYR A 148 -2.29 21.06 -11.53
N ARG A 149 -1.05 20.58 -11.38
CA ARG A 149 -0.03 20.52 -12.44
C ARG A 149 -0.47 19.59 -13.55
N ASN A 150 -0.87 18.37 -13.17
CA ASN A 150 -1.36 17.35 -14.06
C ASN A 150 -2.56 16.63 -13.41
N LEU A 151 -3.66 16.50 -14.16
CA LEU A 151 -4.87 15.83 -13.68
C LEU A 151 -4.70 14.31 -13.54
N ASP A 152 -3.67 13.74 -14.16
CA ASP A 152 -3.32 12.33 -14.01
C ASP A 152 -2.46 12.04 -12.76
N GLU A 153 -2.03 13.08 -12.03
CA GLU A 153 -1.02 13.00 -10.97
C GLU A 153 -1.44 13.84 -9.75
N ILE A 154 -2.69 13.67 -9.33
CA ILE A 154 -3.33 14.47 -8.27
C ILE A 154 -2.90 13.99 -6.87
N TYR A 155 -2.81 12.68 -6.67
CA TYR A 155 -2.56 12.08 -5.36
C TYR A 155 -1.17 11.49 -5.31
N CYS A 156 -0.28 11.99 -4.46
CA CYS A 156 1.11 11.54 -4.41
C CYS A 156 1.52 11.08 -3.02
N PHE A 157 2.38 10.07 -2.98
CA PHE A 157 3.07 9.63 -1.78
C PHE A 157 4.60 9.68 -1.90
N GLY A 158 5.11 10.19 -3.02
CA GLY A 158 6.53 10.40 -3.27
C GLY A 158 7.00 11.84 -3.07
N LEU A 159 8.26 12.08 -3.42
CA LEU A 159 8.93 13.38 -3.30
C LEU A 159 8.99 14.17 -4.62
N GLU A 160 8.83 13.48 -5.74
CA GLU A 160 8.93 14.08 -7.06
C GLU A 160 7.65 14.81 -7.43
N THR A 161 7.79 16.03 -7.98
CA THR A 161 6.65 16.81 -8.46
C THR A 161 6.17 16.31 -9.82
N PRO A 162 4.85 16.27 -10.10
CA PRO A 162 4.33 16.05 -11.44
C PRO A 162 4.89 17.04 -12.46
N SER A 163 5.11 16.56 -13.69
CA SER A 163 5.41 17.43 -14.83
C SER A 163 4.21 18.35 -15.13
N ILE A 164 4.51 19.53 -15.71
CA ILE A 164 3.51 20.52 -16.16
C ILE A 164 2.96 20.10 -17.52
#